data_AF-A0A7K2MDQ4-F1
#
_entry.id   AF-A0A7K2MDQ4-F1
#
_cell.length_a   1.000
_cell.length_b   1.000
_cell.length_c   1.000
_cell.angle_alpha   90.00
_cell.angle_beta   90.00
_cell.angle_gamma   90.00
#
_symmetry.space_group_name_H-M   'P 1'
#
loop_
_entity.id
_entity.type
_entity.pdbx_description
1 polymer ?
#
loop_
_entity_poly.entity_id
_entity_poly.type
_entity_poly.pdbx_seq_one_letter_code
_entity_poly.pdbx_strand_id
1 'polypeptide(L)'
;MGFTIGGMREIRSGTRRRGRPYRSSECTAVAEYTGLWGWDVAPGARAVGRSCSCGRAGCPAPGAHPLDFAPLVPAGATLDEVTRAWAEVPGAAVMLAVGRAFDVIEVAEPTGRCALARMERMGLPLGPVTVSPDGRAHFFVAPGAAAELPGLLYRMGWDDPAALDLRGLGPGAYLTAPPSDRGGRGPVRWLRP
;
A
#
# COMPACT_ATOMS: atom_id res chain seq x y z
N MET A 1 57.73 -22.24 -35.34
CA MET A 1 58.42 -23.29 -34.57
C MET A 1 57.96 -23.16 -33.12
N GLY A 2 57.21 -24.13 -32.60
CA GLY A 2 57.07 -24.39 -31.17
C GLY A 2 55.89 -23.76 -30.39
N PHE A 3 54.89 -24.61 -30.09
CA PHE A 3 54.16 -24.86 -28.82
C PHE A 3 53.98 -23.69 -27.80
N THR A 4 52.87 -23.50 -27.07
CA THR A 4 52.14 -24.50 -26.25
C THR A 4 50.83 -23.93 -25.68
N ILE A 5 49.86 -24.82 -25.49
CA ILE A 5 48.60 -24.67 -24.74
C ILE A 5 48.89 -24.58 -23.23
N GLY A 6 48.18 -23.71 -22.50
CA GLY A 6 48.15 -23.79 -21.03
C GLY A 6 47.38 -22.65 -20.38
N GLY A 7 46.23 -22.95 -19.76
CA GLY A 7 45.55 -22.00 -18.89
C GLY A 7 44.07 -22.25 -18.68
N MET A 8 43.71 -23.40 -18.09
CA MET A 8 42.41 -23.59 -17.46
C MET A 8 42.24 -22.51 -16.38
N ARG A 9 41.41 -21.49 -16.65
CA ARG A 9 40.87 -20.64 -15.60
C ARG A 9 39.65 -21.34 -15.02
N GLU A 10 39.82 -21.85 -13.82
CA GLU A 10 38.74 -22.22 -12.92
C GLU A 10 37.70 -21.11 -12.88
N ILE A 11 36.52 -21.38 -13.44
CA ILE A 11 35.33 -20.60 -13.17
C ILE A 11 34.95 -20.97 -11.73
N ARG A 12 35.43 -20.17 -10.78
CA ARG A 12 34.87 -20.17 -9.42
C ARG A 12 33.39 -19.92 -9.58
N SER A 13 32.62 -20.99 -9.42
CA SER A 13 31.17 -20.98 -9.34
C SER A 13 30.80 -20.13 -8.12
N GLY A 14 30.64 -18.83 -8.36
CA GLY A 14 30.13 -17.90 -7.40
C GLY A 14 28.75 -18.38 -7.02
N THR A 15 28.64 -18.92 -5.82
CA THR A 15 27.38 -19.22 -5.14
C THR A 15 26.57 -17.94 -5.10
N ARG A 16 25.69 -17.78 -6.10
CA ARG A 16 24.72 -16.70 -6.15
C ARG A 16 23.90 -16.81 -4.88
N ARG A 17 24.12 -15.90 -3.92
CA ARG A 17 23.23 -15.67 -2.78
C ARG A 17 21.85 -15.30 -3.34
N ARG A 18 21.05 -16.30 -3.69
CA ARG A 18 19.62 -16.16 -3.97
C ARG A 18 18.94 -15.91 -2.63
N GLY A 19 18.79 -14.63 -2.28
CA GLY A 19 18.13 -14.22 -1.05
C GLY A 19 17.73 -12.75 -0.98
N ARG A 20 17.59 -12.04 -2.12
CA ARG A 20 17.25 -10.61 -2.11
C ARG A 20 16.44 -10.19 -3.34
N PRO A 21 15.10 -10.19 -3.24
CA PRO A 21 14.37 -9.06 -3.83
C PRO A 21 13.20 -8.50 -2.99
N TYR A 22 12.57 -9.28 -2.10
CA TYR A 22 11.34 -8.86 -1.43
C TYR A 22 11.61 -7.78 -0.35
N ARG A 23 12.47 -8.06 0.64
CA ARG A 23 12.80 -7.10 1.73
C ARG A 23 13.24 -5.70 1.25
N SER A 24 13.81 -5.58 0.05
CA SER A 24 14.24 -4.28 -0.49
C SER A 24 13.08 -3.46 -1.06
N SER A 25 12.01 -4.08 -1.58
CA SER A 25 10.87 -3.33 -2.12
C SER A 25 10.05 -2.67 -1.03
N GLU A 26 9.77 -3.36 0.08
CA GLU A 26 8.93 -2.77 1.14
C GLU A 26 9.65 -1.61 1.82
N CYS A 27 10.90 -1.77 2.26
CA CYS A 27 11.64 -0.67 2.90
C CYS A 27 11.79 0.55 1.97
N THR A 28 11.97 0.33 0.66
CA THR A 28 12.05 1.43 -0.31
C THR A 28 10.72 2.16 -0.41
N ALA A 29 9.60 1.42 -0.50
CA ALA A 29 8.27 2.02 -0.54
C ALA A 29 7.95 2.78 0.77
N VAL A 30 8.31 2.22 1.92
CA VAL A 30 8.13 2.89 3.22
C VAL A 30 8.94 4.19 3.27
N ALA A 31 10.20 4.18 2.81
CA ALA A 31 11.04 5.37 2.76
C ALA A 31 10.50 6.42 1.78
N GLU A 32 9.92 6.01 0.65
CA GLU A 32 9.25 6.90 -0.29
C GLU A 32 7.99 7.53 0.32
N TYR A 33 7.11 6.74 0.92
CA TYR A 33 5.89 7.26 1.52
C TYR A 33 6.17 8.19 2.70
N THR A 34 7.10 7.81 3.57
CA THR A 34 7.44 8.64 4.74
C THR A 34 8.26 9.87 4.36
N GLY A 35 9.26 9.72 3.49
CA GLY A 35 10.23 10.78 3.17
C GLY A 35 9.79 11.71 2.04
N LEU A 36 9.26 11.18 0.94
CA LEU A 36 8.87 11.98 -0.23
C LEU A 36 7.43 12.45 -0.16
N TRP A 37 6.51 11.60 0.31
CA TRP A 37 5.08 11.92 0.30
C TRP A 37 4.61 12.49 1.64
N GLY A 38 5.41 12.33 2.70
CA GLY A 38 5.10 12.85 4.03
C GLY A 38 3.95 12.11 4.70
N TRP A 39 3.81 10.81 4.44
CA TRP A 39 2.74 9.97 4.97
C TRP A 39 3.25 9.03 6.05
N ASP A 40 2.44 8.81 7.09
CA ASP A 40 2.78 7.79 8.08
C ASP A 40 2.48 6.39 7.57
N VAL A 41 3.37 5.46 7.91
CA VAL A 41 3.31 4.08 7.46
C VAL A 41 3.25 3.14 8.66
N ALA A 42 2.24 2.28 8.70
CA ALA A 42 2.12 1.21 9.68
C ALA A 42 2.55 -0.13 9.07
N PRO A 43 3.28 -0.97 9.83
CA PRO A 43 3.43 -2.37 9.49
C PRO A 43 2.08 -3.09 9.52
N GLY A 44 1.73 -3.72 8.41
CA GLY A 44 0.50 -4.48 8.21
C GLY A 44 0.69 -5.98 8.35
N ALA A 45 -0.36 -6.66 8.80
CA ALA A 45 -0.41 -8.10 8.75
C ALA A 45 -0.46 -8.58 7.29
N ARG A 46 0.06 -9.78 7.04
CA ARG A 46 -0.02 -10.48 5.75
C ARG A 46 -0.77 -11.79 5.90
N ALA A 47 -1.42 -12.21 4.83
CA ALA A 47 -2.02 -13.55 4.76
C ALA A 47 -0.93 -14.59 4.49
N VAL A 48 -1.02 -15.74 5.16
CA VAL A 48 -0.11 -16.88 5.01
C VAL A 48 -0.95 -18.13 4.79
N GLY A 49 -1.30 -18.40 3.53
CA GLY A 49 -2.29 -19.43 3.21
C GLY A 49 -3.64 -19.10 3.84
N ARG A 50 -4.08 -19.88 4.83
CA ARG A 50 -5.35 -19.67 5.55
C ARG A 50 -5.19 -18.94 6.89
N SER A 51 -3.97 -18.61 7.30
CA SER A 51 -3.69 -17.91 8.57
C SER A 51 -3.27 -16.46 8.34
N CYS A 52 -3.33 -15.67 9.41
CA CYS A 52 -2.85 -14.28 9.42
C CYS A 52 -1.53 -14.21 10.18
N SER A 53 -0.58 -13.40 9.71
CA SER A 53 0.71 -13.20 10.39
C SER A 53 0.59 -12.51 11.76
N CYS A 54 -0.59 -12.03 12.14
CA CYS A 54 -0.84 -11.46 13.46
C CYS A 54 -0.96 -12.52 14.58
N GLY A 55 -1.02 -13.82 14.24
CA GLY A 55 -1.07 -14.91 15.22
C GLY A 55 -2.44 -15.19 15.84
N ARG A 56 -3.46 -14.35 15.60
CA ARG A 56 -4.81 -14.57 16.13
C ARG A 56 -5.52 -15.73 15.43
N ALA A 57 -5.94 -16.74 16.20
CA ALA A 57 -6.87 -17.76 15.74
C ALA A 57 -8.23 -17.11 15.40
N GLY A 58 -8.67 -17.23 14.14
CA GLY A 58 -9.91 -16.59 13.67
C GLY A 58 -9.79 -15.07 13.42
N CYS A 59 -8.64 -14.60 12.92
CA CYS A 59 -8.51 -13.20 12.49
C CYS A 59 -9.66 -12.81 11.52
N PRO A 60 -10.41 -11.71 11.78
CA PRO A 60 -11.57 -11.33 10.97
C PRO A 60 -11.19 -10.74 9.61
N ALA A 61 -9.96 -10.23 9.46
CA ALA A 61 -9.47 -9.60 8.24
C ALA A 61 -8.05 -10.08 7.89
N PRO A 62 -7.82 -11.38 7.61
CA PRO A 62 -6.47 -11.92 7.40
C PRO A 62 -5.69 -11.10 6.38
N GLY A 63 -4.54 -10.55 6.77
CA GLY A 63 -3.67 -9.76 5.89
C GLY A 63 -4.21 -8.40 5.43
N ALA A 64 -5.22 -7.85 6.11
CA ALA A 64 -5.88 -6.59 5.75
C ALA A 64 -6.06 -5.64 6.95
N HIS A 65 -5.13 -5.67 7.91
CA HIS A 65 -5.14 -4.84 9.12
C HIS A 65 -3.71 -4.52 9.60
N PRO A 66 -3.49 -3.42 10.35
CA PRO A 66 -2.19 -3.10 10.94
C PRO A 66 -1.79 -4.13 12.01
N LEU A 67 -0.49 -4.26 12.28
CA LEU A 67 0.02 -5.05 13.40
C LEU A 67 0.02 -4.17 14.66
N ASP A 68 -0.90 -4.45 15.59
CA ASP A 68 -1.10 -3.62 16.80
C ASP A 68 0.14 -3.49 17.69
N PHE A 69 1.05 -4.47 17.64
CA PHE A 69 2.29 -4.47 18.42
C PHE A 69 3.43 -3.70 17.76
N ALA A 70 3.29 -3.32 16.48
CA ALA A 70 4.35 -2.68 15.71
C ALA A 70 4.08 -1.17 15.63
N PRO A 71 5.06 -0.33 15.99
CA PRO A 71 4.87 1.11 15.98
C PRO A 71 4.72 1.66 14.55
N LEU A 72 4.01 2.77 14.45
CA LEU A 72 3.93 3.58 13.23
C LEU A 72 5.30 4.15 12.90
N VAL A 73 5.67 4.13 11.62
CA VAL A 73 6.81 4.88 11.09
C VAL A 73 6.29 6.26 10.65
N PRO A 74 6.70 7.35 11.30
CA PRO A 74 6.13 8.66 11.05
C PRO A 74 6.59 9.24 9.71
N ALA A 75 5.80 10.17 9.18
CA ALA A 75 6.22 11.06 8.10
C ALA A 75 7.56 11.75 8.45
N GLY A 76 8.46 11.83 7.47
CA GLY A 76 9.81 12.37 7.65
C GLY A 76 10.83 11.40 8.25
N ALA A 77 10.48 10.13 8.50
CA ALA A 77 11.42 9.13 8.97
C ALA A 77 12.60 8.94 8.00
N THR A 78 13.79 8.80 8.57
CA THR A 78 15.03 8.54 7.83
C THR A 78 15.09 7.09 7.34
N LEU A 79 15.92 6.82 6.32
CA LEU A 79 16.13 5.45 5.82
C LEU A 79 16.61 4.47 6.90
N ASP A 80 17.42 4.94 7.85
CA ASP A 80 17.91 4.13 8.97
C ASP A 80 16.78 3.77 9.94
N GLU A 81 15.89 4.71 10.24
CA GLU A 81 14.69 4.46 11.07
C GLU A 81 13.74 3.49 10.38
N VAL A 82 13.48 3.70 9.09
CA VAL A 82 12.66 2.79 8.26
C VAL A 82 13.26 1.38 8.26
N THR A 83 14.57 1.25 8.00
CA THR A 83 15.24 -0.04 7.92
C THR A 83 15.21 -0.78 9.25
N ARG A 84 15.41 -0.06 10.36
CA ARG A 84 15.33 -0.63 11.72
C ARG A 84 13.91 -1.09 12.03
N ALA A 85 12.91 -0.26 11.76
CA ALA A 85 11.50 -0.60 12.01
C ALA A 85 11.09 -1.85 11.22
N TRP A 86 11.43 -1.94 9.93
CA TRP A 86 11.05 -3.08 9.09
C TRP A 86 11.86 -4.36 9.36
N ALA A 87 13.01 -4.26 10.04
CA ALA A 87 13.78 -5.43 10.49
C ALA A 87 13.05 -6.21 11.59
N GLU A 88 12.29 -5.52 12.45
CA GLU A 88 11.50 -6.14 13.54
C GLU A 88 10.25 -6.87 13.03
N VAL A 89 9.76 -6.50 11.84
CA VAL A 89 8.55 -7.07 11.22
C VAL A 89 8.82 -7.56 9.79
N PRO A 90 9.70 -8.56 9.58
CA PRO A 90 10.10 -8.98 8.23
C PRO A 90 8.92 -9.42 7.37
N GLY A 91 8.76 -8.75 6.23
CA GLY A 91 7.70 -9.02 5.27
C GLY A 91 6.32 -8.55 5.71
N ALA A 92 6.21 -7.63 6.68
CA ALA A 92 4.97 -6.92 6.93
C ALA A 92 4.49 -6.20 5.66
N ALA A 93 3.16 -6.16 5.49
CA ALA A 93 2.57 -5.33 4.46
C ALA A 93 2.80 -3.84 4.79
N VAL A 94 2.91 -3.00 3.76
CA VAL A 94 2.96 -1.55 3.92
C VAL A 94 1.52 -1.05 4.01
N MET A 95 1.14 -0.42 5.12
CA MET A 95 -0.17 0.21 5.28
C MET A 95 -0.02 1.69 5.59
N LEU A 96 -0.93 2.51 5.09
CA LEU A 96 -0.93 3.95 5.32
C LEU A 96 -2.01 4.32 6.32
N ALA A 97 -1.65 5.18 7.29
CA ALA A 97 -2.61 5.73 8.24
C ALA A 97 -3.45 6.82 7.55
N VAL A 98 -4.76 6.61 7.50
CA VAL A 98 -5.71 7.56 6.90
C VAL A 98 -6.19 8.55 7.97
N GLY A 99 -6.50 9.79 7.56
CA GLY A 99 -7.04 10.84 8.42
C GLY A 99 -6.03 11.83 8.98
N ARG A 100 -4.74 11.68 8.68
CA ARG A 100 -3.69 12.64 9.07
C ARG A 100 -3.23 13.49 7.90
N ALA A 101 -2.53 12.87 6.95
CA ALA A 101 -2.02 13.55 5.75
C ALA A 101 -3.05 13.58 4.61
N PHE A 102 -3.95 12.60 4.56
CA PHE A 102 -5.00 12.48 3.56
C PHE A 102 -6.18 11.67 4.13
N ASP A 103 -7.35 11.88 3.55
CA ASP A 103 -8.50 10.97 3.65
C ASP A 103 -8.59 10.14 2.35
N VAL A 104 -9.45 9.13 2.35
CA VAL A 104 -9.69 8.30 1.15
C VAL A 104 -11.17 8.27 0.81
N ILE A 105 -11.52 8.47 -0.46
CA ILE A 105 -12.83 8.10 -1.00
C ILE A 105 -12.67 6.77 -1.73
N GLU A 106 -13.37 5.76 -1.25
CA GLU A 106 -13.34 4.42 -1.80
C GLU A 106 -14.63 4.11 -2.55
N VAL A 107 -14.48 3.54 -3.74
CA VAL A 107 -15.57 3.12 -4.63
C VAL A 107 -15.26 1.77 -5.26
N ALA A 108 -16.26 1.14 -5.88
CA ALA A 108 -16.04 0.00 -6.76
C ALA A 108 -15.02 0.32 -7.85
N GLU A 109 -14.09 -0.60 -8.14
CA GLU A 109 -13.01 -0.39 -9.13
C GLU A 109 -13.53 0.08 -10.51
N PRO A 110 -14.56 -0.54 -11.12
CA PRO A 110 -15.08 -0.08 -12.41
C PRO A 110 -15.55 1.37 -12.37
N THR A 111 -16.28 1.75 -11.32
CA THR A 111 -16.75 3.13 -11.09
C THR A 111 -15.57 4.09 -10.92
N GLY A 112 -14.56 3.71 -10.14
CA GLY A 112 -13.35 4.50 -9.94
C GLY A 112 -12.59 4.75 -11.24
N ARG A 113 -12.41 3.73 -12.08
CA ARG A 113 -11.76 3.89 -13.39
C ARG A 113 -12.51 4.85 -14.30
N CYS A 114 -13.84 4.72 -14.37
CA CYS A 114 -14.67 5.63 -15.15
C CYS A 114 -14.62 7.07 -14.61
N ALA A 115 -14.67 7.24 -13.28
CA ALA A 115 -14.56 8.53 -12.63
C ALA A 115 -13.21 9.18 -12.91
N LEU A 116 -12.10 8.45 -12.75
CA LEU A 116 -10.75 8.93 -13.02
C LEU A 116 -10.62 9.45 -14.46
N ALA A 117 -11.01 8.64 -15.45
CA ALA A 117 -10.98 9.03 -16.85
C ALA A 117 -11.88 10.24 -17.17
N ARG A 118 -12.98 10.44 -16.43
CA ARG A 118 -13.83 11.62 -16.57
C ARG A 118 -13.17 12.87 -15.98
N MET A 119 -12.61 12.76 -14.78
CA MET A 119 -11.96 13.88 -14.11
C MET A 119 -10.71 14.36 -14.86
N GLU A 120 -9.95 13.43 -15.46
CA GLU A 120 -8.81 13.75 -16.33
C GLU A 120 -9.25 14.54 -17.56
N ARG A 121 -10.31 14.11 -18.26
CA ARG A 121 -10.89 14.84 -19.40
C ARG A 121 -11.42 16.22 -19.02
N MET A 122 -11.86 16.39 -17.78
CA MET A 122 -12.32 17.66 -17.24
C MET A 122 -11.17 18.56 -16.77
N GLY A 123 -9.93 18.08 -16.76
CA GLY A 123 -8.77 18.85 -16.30
C GLY A 123 -8.79 19.15 -14.80
N LEU A 124 -9.46 18.32 -13.99
CA LEU A 124 -9.49 18.52 -12.54
C LEU A 124 -8.12 18.20 -11.92
N PRO A 125 -7.70 18.94 -10.86
CA PRO A 125 -6.52 18.56 -10.10
C PRO A 125 -6.79 17.21 -9.42
N LEU A 126 -6.00 16.21 -9.78
CA LEU A 126 -6.15 14.84 -9.28
C LEU A 126 -5.03 14.49 -8.31
N GLY A 127 -5.41 13.81 -7.23
CA GLY A 127 -4.48 13.16 -6.31
C GLY A 127 -4.16 11.73 -6.71
N PRO A 128 -3.32 11.03 -5.92
CA PRO A 128 -3.03 9.62 -6.13
C PRO A 128 -4.29 8.76 -6.11
N VAL A 129 -4.28 7.67 -6.89
CA VAL A 129 -5.37 6.69 -6.96
C VAL A 129 -4.78 5.28 -6.98
N THR A 130 -5.24 4.43 -6.06
CA THR A 130 -4.88 3.00 -6.05
C THR A 130 -6.07 2.12 -6.40
N VAL A 131 -5.78 0.88 -6.81
CA VAL A 131 -6.73 -0.24 -6.86
C VAL A 131 -6.21 -1.39 -6.04
N SER A 132 -7.13 -2.05 -5.34
CA SER A 132 -6.85 -3.24 -4.54
C SER A 132 -7.48 -4.49 -5.18
N PRO A 133 -6.93 -5.68 -4.91
CA PRO A 133 -7.40 -6.93 -5.51
C PRO A 133 -8.81 -7.35 -5.08
N ASP A 134 -9.40 -6.71 -4.07
CA ASP A 134 -10.80 -6.88 -3.67
C ASP A 134 -11.77 -5.98 -4.48
N GLY A 135 -11.31 -5.41 -5.60
CA GLY A 135 -12.15 -4.71 -6.57
C GLY A 135 -12.54 -3.30 -6.11
N ARG A 136 -11.68 -2.64 -5.33
CA ARG A 136 -11.91 -1.28 -4.82
C ARG A 136 -10.88 -0.33 -5.41
N ALA A 137 -11.32 0.88 -5.73
CA ALA A 137 -10.46 2.01 -6.07
C ALA A 137 -10.47 3.02 -4.92
N HIS A 138 -9.29 3.59 -4.61
CA HIS A 138 -9.09 4.53 -3.50
C HIS A 138 -8.56 5.84 -4.06
N PHE A 139 -9.36 6.90 -3.93
CA PHE A 139 -8.95 8.28 -4.26
C PHE A 139 -8.42 8.95 -3.01
N PHE A 140 -7.16 9.38 -3.05
CA PHE A 140 -6.54 10.11 -1.96
C PHE A 140 -6.97 11.57 -2.05
N VAL A 141 -7.60 12.05 -0.98
CA VAL A 141 -8.23 13.38 -0.90
C VAL A 141 -7.73 14.14 0.33
N ALA A 142 -8.03 15.43 0.40
CA ALA A 142 -7.64 16.25 1.53
C ALA A 142 -8.23 15.70 2.86
N PRO A 143 -7.49 15.78 3.98
CA PRO A 143 -8.02 15.43 5.30
C PRO A 143 -9.33 16.16 5.60
N GLY A 144 -10.30 15.46 6.18
CA GLY A 144 -11.64 15.98 6.47
C GLY A 144 -12.67 15.69 5.38
N ALA A 145 -12.24 15.43 4.13
CA ALA A 145 -13.15 15.16 3.03
C ALA A 145 -14.03 13.91 3.26
N ALA A 146 -13.52 12.89 3.96
CA ALA A 146 -14.33 11.71 4.29
C ALA A 146 -15.49 12.05 5.25
N ALA A 147 -15.27 12.99 6.18
CA ALA A 147 -16.30 13.44 7.13
C ALA A 147 -17.35 14.36 6.46
N GLU A 148 -16.96 15.12 5.45
CA GLU A 148 -17.86 16.00 4.69
C GLU A 148 -18.73 15.26 3.67
N LEU A 149 -18.29 14.07 3.24
CA LEU A 149 -18.92 13.30 2.19
C LEU A 149 -20.44 13.05 2.40
N PRO A 150 -20.94 12.64 3.58
CA PRO A 150 -22.38 12.45 3.77
C PRO A 150 -23.18 13.73 3.53
N GLY A 151 -22.67 14.88 4.00
CA GLY A 151 -23.30 16.18 3.78
C GLY A 151 -23.27 16.62 2.31
N LEU A 152 -22.20 16.30 1.59
CA LEU A 152 -22.11 16.53 0.14
C LEU A 152 -23.14 15.68 -0.62
N LEU A 153 -23.23 14.38 -0.33
CA LEU A 153 -24.18 13.47 -0.98
C LEU A 153 -25.63 13.93 -0.76
N TYR A 154 -25.97 14.30 0.47
CA TYR A 154 -27.28 14.86 0.79
C TYR A 154 -27.60 16.12 -0.04
N ARG A 155 -26.67 17.09 -0.12
CA ARG A 155 -26.87 18.31 -0.94
C ARG A 155 -27.00 18.03 -2.43
N MET A 156 -26.42 16.94 -2.91
CA MET A 156 -26.50 16.49 -4.30
C MET A 156 -27.77 15.67 -4.58
N GLY A 157 -28.66 15.48 -3.59
CA GLY A 157 -29.91 14.73 -3.73
C GLY A 157 -29.73 13.21 -3.71
N TRP A 158 -28.63 12.71 -3.14
CA TRP A 158 -28.43 11.29 -2.92
C TRP A 158 -28.96 10.89 -1.54
N ASP A 159 -30.25 10.56 -1.50
CA ASP A 159 -30.97 10.22 -0.26
C ASP A 159 -30.59 8.84 0.31
N ASP A 160 -30.08 7.93 -0.53
CA ASP A 160 -29.48 6.65 -0.11
C ASP A 160 -28.01 6.55 -0.55
N PRO A 161 -27.07 7.06 0.26
CA PRO A 161 -25.64 6.92 0.01
C PRO A 161 -25.15 5.47 -0.08
N ALA A 162 -25.83 4.52 0.56
CA ALA A 162 -25.40 3.12 0.56
C ALA A 162 -25.58 2.46 -0.82
N ALA A 163 -26.53 2.95 -1.62
CA ALA A 163 -26.74 2.49 -2.99
C ALA A 163 -25.57 2.83 -3.94
N LEU A 164 -24.72 3.80 -3.60
CA LEU A 164 -23.61 4.25 -4.45
C LEU A 164 -22.35 3.37 -4.34
N ASP A 165 -22.31 2.42 -3.40
CA ASP A 165 -21.11 1.62 -3.08
C ASP A 165 -19.84 2.51 -2.94
N LEU A 166 -20.04 3.65 -2.27
CA LEU A 166 -19.07 4.71 -2.06
C LEU A 166 -18.92 4.96 -0.56
N ARG A 167 -17.69 5.03 -0.08
CA ARG A 167 -17.41 5.30 1.34
C ARG A 167 -16.23 6.25 1.54
N GLY A 168 -16.32 7.11 2.54
CA GLY A 168 -15.20 7.89 3.05
C GLY A 168 -14.45 7.09 4.11
N LEU A 169 -13.12 7.04 4.02
CA LEU A 169 -12.24 6.54 5.04
C LEU A 169 -11.48 7.73 5.63
N GLY A 170 -11.64 7.95 6.93
CA GLY A 170 -11.01 9.03 7.67
C GLY A 170 -10.11 8.50 8.80
N PRO A 171 -9.93 9.28 9.89
CA PRO A 171 -9.10 8.91 11.02
C PRO A 171 -9.39 7.51 11.58
N GLY A 172 -8.32 6.75 11.84
CA GLY A 172 -8.39 5.39 12.37
C GLY A 172 -8.50 4.29 11.31
N ALA A 173 -8.74 4.64 10.05
CA ALA A 173 -8.66 3.69 8.95
C ALA A 173 -7.20 3.49 8.50
N TYR A 174 -6.92 2.30 7.95
CA TYR A 174 -5.64 1.97 7.34
C TYR A 174 -5.85 1.40 5.95
N LEU A 175 -5.01 1.84 5.01
CA LEU A 175 -5.07 1.38 3.62
C LEU A 175 -3.80 0.57 3.29
N THR A 176 -3.96 -0.65 2.76
CA THR A 176 -2.83 -1.39 2.19
C THR A 176 -2.27 -0.62 1.00
N ALA A 177 -0.97 -0.33 0.99
CA ALA A 177 -0.33 0.44 -0.08
C ALA A 177 0.45 -0.44 -1.04
N PRO A 178 0.59 0.00 -2.32
CA PRO A 178 1.53 -0.63 -3.24
C PRO A 178 2.95 -0.69 -2.65
N PRO A 179 3.73 -1.76 -2.89
CA PRO A 179 3.39 -2.93 -3.72
C PRO A 179 2.74 -4.08 -2.92
N SER A 180 2.23 -3.81 -1.71
CA SER A 180 1.87 -4.86 -0.75
C SER A 180 0.63 -5.64 -1.15
N ASP A 181 0.66 -6.93 -0.84
CA ASP A 181 -0.48 -7.82 -0.99
C ASP A 181 -1.58 -7.48 0.03
N ARG A 182 -2.84 -7.57 -0.41
CA ARG A 182 -4.01 -7.42 0.45
C ARG A 182 -4.71 -8.76 0.63
N GLY A 183 -4.59 -9.32 1.83
CA GLY A 183 -5.32 -10.52 2.25
C GLY A 183 -5.09 -11.78 1.40
N GLY A 184 -3.91 -11.92 0.80
CA GLY A 184 -3.53 -13.05 -0.05
C GLY A 184 -4.14 -13.02 -1.46
N ARG A 185 -4.76 -11.90 -1.85
CA ARG A 185 -5.51 -11.78 -3.11
C ARG A 185 -4.72 -11.13 -4.24
N GLY A 186 -3.55 -10.57 -3.95
CA GLY A 186 -2.71 -9.85 -4.88
C GLY A 186 -2.27 -8.47 -4.38
N PRO A 187 -1.35 -7.82 -5.09
CA PRO A 187 -0.83 -6.52 -4.70
C PRO A 187 -1.84 -5.40 -4.96
N VAL A 188 -1.86 -4.40 -4.08
CA VAL A 188 -2.43 -3.08 -4.37
C VAL A 188 -1.54 -2.39 -5.41
N ARG A 189 -2.16 -1.67 -6.36
CA ARG A 189 -1.45 -1.03 -7.49
C ARG A 189 -1.87 0.42 -7.63
N TRP A 190 -0.97 1.26 -8.13
CA TRP A 190 -1.29 2.62 -8.58
C TRP A 190 -2.08 2.56 -9.89
N LEU A 191 -3.23 3.24 -9.94
CA LEU A 191 -3.81 3.72 -11.20
C LEU A 191 -3.17 5.02 -11.63
N ARG A 192 -2.87 5.86 -10.63
CA ARG A 192 -2.21 7.15 -10.78
C ARG A 192 -1.38 7.41 -9.51
N PRO A 193 -0.03 7.40 -9.58
CA PRO A 193 0.79 7.79 -8.44
C PRO A 193 0.68 9.29 -8.15
#